data_AF-A0A3D4JMN1-F1
#
_entry.id   AF-A0A3D4JMN1-F1
#
_cell.length_a   1.000
_cell.length_b   1.000
_cell.length_c   1.000
_cell.angle_alpha   90.00
_cell.angle_beta   90.00
_cell.angle_gamma   90.00
#
_symmetry.space_group_name_H-M   'P 1'
#
loop_
_entity.id
_entity.type
_entity.pdbx_description
1 polymer ?
#
loop_
_entity_poly.entity_id
_entity_poly.type
_entity_poly.pdbx_seq_one_letter_code
_entity_poly.pdbx_strand_id
1 'polypeptide(L)'
;MITGRNAQGKTNLIEAIWLMTGCRSFRGSKDRDCIGFDSSCAEIELSFCSRLRSQKIYYRICRSSREKKIMLNGIPCSGGKKLFEQFCCIAFLPSDISLCEGMPEKRRTFLDMCCSQLKPSLMDYIRKYNLIYAHRSAVLKNNTVSRKELDIWNEQLAAAGAVISHARHSYSCRLDKVCRELYGIAAGNGEELTVSYRSGIYPKDYQYPEKPDSRMISDYRKKLEISENDDIRLGYTQHGIHRDDLSLKINGLPVKLYASQGQKKSSALVMKLAQAD
;
A
#
# COMPACT_ATOMS: atom_id res chain seq x y z
N MET A 1 11.56 5.91 -25.89
CA MET A 1 11.67 7.28 -25.34
C MET A 1 10.44 8.07 -25.77
N ILE A 2 9.71 8.67 -24.81
CA ILE A 2 8.50 9.48 -25.10
C ILE A 2 8.84 10.94 -24.79
N THR A 3 8.77 11.84 -25.77
CA THR A 3 9.10 13.27 -25.61
C THR A 3 7.94 14.16 -26.06
N GLY A 4 7.93 15.41 -25.62
CA GLY A 4 6.88 16.38 -25.97
C GLY A 4 6.72 17.47 -24.91
N ARG A 5 5.96 18.53 -25.23
CA ARG A 5 5.69 19.66 -24.31
C ARG A 5 4.95 19.20 -23.05
N ASN A 6 4.95 20.02 -22.01
CA ASN A 6 4.16 19.76 -20.80
C ASN A 6 2.66 19.70 -21.13
N ALA A 7 1.90 18.96 -20.31
CA ALA A 7 0.47 18.72 -20.47
C ALA A 7 0.02 17.96 -21.75
N GLN A 8 0.96 17.41 -22.55
CA GLN A 8 0.64 16.63 -23.76
C GLN A 8 0.28 15.14 -23.49
N GLY A 9 -0.17 14.80 -22.28
CA GLY A 9 -0.61 13.43 -21.98
C GLY A 9 0.49 12.38 -21.75
N LYS A 10 1.78 12.74 -21.75
CA LYS A 10 2.90 11.80 -21.48
C LYS A 10 2.68 10.98 -20.21
N THR A 11 2.30 11.65 -19.12
CA THR A 11 2.02 10.99 -17.85
C THR A 11 0.71 10.20 -17.88
N ASN A 12 -0.28 10.58 -18.71
CA ASN A 12 -1.52 9.81 -18.89
C ASN A 12 -1.22 8.47 -19.57
N LEU A 13 -0.28 8.44 -20.52
CA LEU A 13 0.19 7.19 -21.13
C LEU A 13 0.89 6.28 -20.11
N ILE A 14 1.77 6.83 -19.26
CA ILE A 14 2.41 6.07 -18.18
C ILE A 14 1.36 5.55 -17.19
N GLU A 15 0.34 6.36 -16.88
CA GLU A 15 -0.79 5.98 -16.03
C GLU A 15 -1.61 4.84 -16.65
N ALA A 16 -1.87 4.89 -17.96
CA ALA A 16 -2.58 3.83 -18.66
C ALA A 16 -1.83 2.49 -18.58
N ILE A 17 -0.50 2.50 -18.78
CA ILE A 17 0.35 1.30 -18.62
C ILE A 17 0.31 0.81 -17.17
N TRP A 18 0.43 1.73 -16.20
CA TRP A 18 0.39 1.41 -14.78
C TRP A 18 -0.92 0.74 -14.36
N LEU A 19 -2.07 1.20 -14.85
CA LEU A 19 -3.38 0.60 -14.55
C LEU A 19 -3.46 -0.88 -14.99
N MET A 20 -2.69 -1.29 -16.00
CA MET A 20 -2.64 -2.68 -16.47
C MET A 20 -1.93 -3.63 -15.50
N THR A 21 -1.24 -3.11 -14.48
CA THR A 21 -0.75 -3.93 -13.37
C THR A 21 -1.87 -4.38 -12.43
N GLY A 22 -3.06 -3.75 -12.50
CA GLY A 22 -4.15 -3.94 -11.54
C GLY A 22 -4.14 -2.97 -10.36
N CYS A 23 -3.11 -2.14 -10.24
CA CYS A 23 -3.05 -1.02 -9.31
C CYS A 23 -4.10 0.05 -9.62
N ARG A 24 -4.43 0.88 -8.62
CA ARG A 24 -5.13 2.16 -8.85
C ARG A 24 -4.16 3.17 -9.46
N SER A 25 -4.70 4.25 -10.02
CA SER A 25 -3.94 5.42 -10.44
C SER A 25 -2.87 5.81 -9.41
N PHE A 26 -1.62 5.98 -9.86
CA PHE A 26 -0.56 6.50 -9.00
C PHE A 26 -0.76 7.97 -8.60
N ARG A 27 -1.67 8.68 -9.28
CA ARG A 27 -2.09 10.05 -8.92
C ARG A 27 -3.15 10.06 -7.81
N GLY A 28 -3.72 8.90 -7.48
CA GLY A 28 -4.83 8.76 -6.54
C GLY A 28 -6.19 9.15 -7.11
N SER A 29 -6.26 9.39 -8.43
CA SER A 29 -7.51 9.68 -9.15
C SER A 29 -8.45 8.49 -9.12
N LYS A 30 -9.76 8.74 -9.20
CA LYS A 30 -10.74 7.66 -9.37
C LYS A 30 -10.60 7.11 -10.78
N ASP A 31 -10.85 5.81 -10.95
CA ASP A 31 -10.84 5.14 -12.26
C ASP A 31 -11.66 5.92 -13.31
N ARG A 32 -12.78 6.55 -12.93
CA ARG A 32 -13.64 7.36 -13.82
C ARG A 32 -13.00 8.65 -14.31
N ASP A 33 -12.02 9.19 -13.60
CA ASP A 33 -11.33 10.42 -13.97
C ASP A 33 -10.36 10.16 -15.15
N CYS A 34 -10.11 8.89 -15.48
CA CYS A 34 -9.37 8.49 -16.69
C CYS A 34 -10.23 8.56 -17.96
N ILE A 35 -11.54 8.78 -17.86
CA ILE A 35 -12.45 8.90 -19.01
C ILE A 35 -12.39 10.32 -19.56
N GLY A 36 -12.09 10.44 -20.86
CA GLY A 36 -12.07 11.73 -21.56
C GLY A 36 -13.35 12.53 -21.36
N PHE A 37 -13.25 13.86 -21.30
CA PHE A 37 -14.36 14.74 -20.91
C PHE A 37 -15.65 14.49 -21.70
N ASP A 38 -15.54 14.30 -23.01
CA ASP A 38 -16.68 14.06 -23.91
C ASP A 38 -16.91 12.58 -24.22
N SER A 39 -16.27 11.68 -23.48
CA SER A 39 -16.37 10.23 -23.68
C SER A 39 -17.24 9.56 -22.63
N SER A 40 -17.96 8.50 -23.03
CA SER A 40 -18.76 7.68 -22.11
C SER A 40 -17.92 6.58 -21.44
N CYS A 41 -16.86 6.13 -22.11
CA CYS A 41 -15.97 5.08 -21.64
C CYS A 41 -14.50 5.39 -21.99
N ALA A 42 -13.58 4.76 -21.26
CA ALA A 42 -12.17 4.66 -21.59
C ALA A 42 -11.81 3.18 -21.79
N GLU A 43 -10.96 2.90 -22.77
CA GLU A 43 -10.48 1.57 -23.12
C GLU A 43 -8.96 1.57 -23.21
N ILE A 44 -8.32 0.57 -22.62
CA ILE A 44 -6.88 0.37 -22.64
C ILE A 44 -6.62 -1.08 -23.03
N GLU A 45 -5.75 -1.26 -24.02
CA GLU A 45 -5.31 -2.56 -24.47
C GLU A 45 -3.78 -2.62 -24.40
N LEU A 46 -3.26 -3.66 -23.75
CA LEU A 46 -1.83 -3.89 -23.62
C LEU A 46 -1.50 -5.30 -24.08
N SER A 47 -0.64 -5.39 -25.09
CA SER A 47 0.00 -6.64 -25.50
C SER A 47 1.44 -6.66 -24.99
N PHE A 48 1.86 -7.74 -24.34
CA PHE A 48 3.18 -7.87 -23.74
C PHE A 48 3.66 -9.33 -23.79
N CYS A 49 4.98 -9.53 -23.67
CA CYS A 49 5.56 -10.86 -23.54
C CYS A 49 5.98 -11.08 -22.09
N SER A 50 5.55 -12.20 -21.50
CA SER A 50 5.93 -12.61 -20.14
C SER A 50 6.12 -14.11 -20.11
N ARG A 51 7.21 -14.60 -19.49
CA ARG A 51 7.57 -16.02 -19.45
C ARG A 51 7.51 -16.71 -20.83
N LEU A 52 8.02 -16.03 -21.87
CA LEU A 52 8.02 -16.48 -23.28
C LEU A 52 6.63 -16.66 -23.91
N ARG A 53 5.56 -16.14 -23.31
CA ARG A 53 4.21 -16.10 -23.90
C ARG A 53 3.77 -14.67 -24.18
N SER A 54 3.17 -14.49 -25.36
CA SER A 54 2.39 -13.29 -25.66
C SER A 54 1.11 -13.30 -24.84
N GLN A 55 0.84 -12.19 -24.17
CA GLN A 55 -0.34 -11.98 -23.34
C GLN A 55 -0.98 -10.65 -23.68
N LYS A 56 -2.29 -10.57 -23.45
CA LYS A 56 -3.11 -9.41 -23.74
C LYS A 56 -3.99 -9.07 -22.55
N ILE A 57 -3.91 -7.84 -22.08
CA ILE A 57 -4.84 -7.30 -21.08
C ILE A 57 -5.73 -6.27 -21.78
N TYR A 58 -7.04 -6.39 -21.58
CA TYR A 58 -8.04 -5.42 -21.98
C TYR A 58 -8.70 -4.85 -20.73
N TYR A 59 -8.84 -3.53 -20.69
CA TYR A 59 -9.37 -2.80 -19.56
C TYR A 59 -10.34 -1.72 -20.05
N ARG A 60 -11.58 -1.76 -19.56
CA ARG A 60 -12.63 -0.79 -19.91
C ARG A 60 -13.34 -0.27 -18.67
N ILE A 61 -13.51 1.05 -18.60
CA ILE A 61 -14.34 1.72 -17.60
C ILE A 61 -15.35 2.60 -18.33
N CYS A 62 -16.59 2.62 -17.85
CA CYS A 62 -17.66 3.47 -18.38
C CYS A 62 -18.28 4.32 -17.27
N ARG A 63 -18.70 5.55 -17.59
CA ARG A 63 -19.38 6.44 -16.63
C ARG A 63 -20.69 5.87 -16.10
N SER A 64 -21.40 5.14 -16.97
CA SER A 64 -22.68 4.49 -16.69
C SER A 64 -22.57 3.30 -15.72
N SER A 65 -21.36 2.75 -15.51
CA SER A 65 -21.15 1.60 -14.62
C SER A 65 -20.15 1.90 -13.51
N ARG A 66 -20.34 1.29 -12.35
CA ARG A 66 -19.30 1.27 -11.30
C ARG A 66 -18.31 0.14 -11.52
N GLU A 67 -18.69 -0.86 -12.29
CA GLU A 67 -17.85 -2.01 -12.59
C GLU A 67 -16.94 -1.72 -13.79
N LYS A 68 -15.70 -2.15 -13.65
CA LYS A 68 -14.72 -2.14 -14.74
C LYS A 68 -14.67 -3.52 -15.37
N LYS A 69 -14.60 -3.55 -16.70
CA LYS A 69 -14.43 -4.78 -17.46
C LYS A 69 -12.94 -5.00 -17.67
N ILE A 70 -12.43 -6.08 -17.09
CA ILE A 70 -11.03 -6.50 -17.24
C ILE A 70 -11.03 -7.88 -17.89
N MET A 71 -10.22 -8.06 -18.93
CA MET A 71 -10.03 -9.35 -19.58
C MET A 71 -8.54 -9.63 -19.74
N LEU A 72 -8.13 -10.86 -19.45
CA LEU A 72 -6.79 -11.38 -19.69
C LEU A 72 -6.90 -12.47 -20.74
N ASN A 73 -6.25 -12.29 -21.89
CA ASN A 73 -6.28 -13.23 -23.02
C ASN A 73 -7.73 -13.59 -23.43
N GLY A 74 -8.63 -12.60 -23.43
CA GLY A 74 -10.05 -12.80 -23.75
C GLY A 74 -10.92 -13.30 -22.59
N ILE A 75 -10.34 -13.67 -21.45
CA ILE A 75 -11.07 -14.23 -20.30
C ILE A 75 -11.38 -13.13 -19.28
N PRO A 76 -12.66 -12.90 -18.92
CA PRO A 76 -13.03 -11.94 -17.88
C PRO A 76 -12.34 -12.20 -16.53
N CYS A 77 -11.86 -11.13 -15.89
CA CYS A 77 -11.19 -11.15 -14.60
C CYS A 77 -11.99 -10.34 -13.57
N SER A 78 -12.28 -10.94 -12.42
CA SER A 78 -12.89 -10.27 -11.28
C SER A 78 -11.87 -9.37 -10.57
N GLY A 79 -11.78 -8.12 -11.00
CA GLY A 79 -10.88 -7.11 -10.41
C GLY A 79 -9.42 -7.24 -10.84
N GLY A 80 -8.58 -6.33 -10.30
CA GLY A 80 -7.18 -6.19 -10.71
C GLY A 80 -6.21 -7.25 -10.13
N LYS A 81 -6.66 -8.07 -9.16
CA LYS A 81 -5.80 -9.02 -8.45
C LYS A 81 -5.09 -10.00 -9.38
N LYS A 82 -5.80 -10.51 -10.40
CA LYS A 82 -5.23 -11.41 -11.42
C LYS A 82 -4.13 -10.75 -12.26
N LEU A 83 -4.14 -9.42 -12.38
CA LEU A 83 -3.17 -8.69 -13.20
C LEU A 83 -1.80 -8.58 -12.51
N PHE A 84 -1.77 -8.56 -11.16
CA PHE A 84 -0.52 -8.50 -10.39
C PHE A 84 0.45 -9.64 -10.72
N GLU A 85 -0.07 -10.81 -11.07
CA GLU A 85 0.74 -12.00 -11.40
C GLU A 85 1.21 -12.03 -12.87
N GLN A 86 0.67 -11.16 -13.72
CA GLN A 86 0.87 -11.21 -15.17
C GLN A 86 1.75 -10.07 -15.66
N PHE A 87 1.52 -8.85 -15.18
CA PHE A 87 2.23 -7.66 -15.62
C PHE A 87 2.75 -6.86 -14.42
N CYS A 88 4.07 -6.94 -14.21
CA CYS A 88 4.77 -6.16 -13.20
C CYS A 88 5.36 -4.90 -13.85
N CYS A 89 5.05 -3.74 -13.29
CA CYS A 89 5.62 -2.47 -13.70
C CYS A 89 5.87 -1.63 -12.46
N ILE A 90 6.96 -0.85 -12.47
CA ILE A 90 7.28 0.13 -11.44
C ILE A 90 7.39 1.48 -12.12
N ALA A 91 6.51 2.40 -11.72
CA ALA A 91 6.59 3.79 -12.13
C ALA A 91 7.48 4.56 -11.14
N PHE A 92 8.45 5.31 -11.67
CA PHE A 92 9.23 6.30 -10.93
C PHE A 92 8.63 7.67 -11.23
N LEU A 93 8.22 8.39 -10.18
CA LEU A 93 7.49 9.64 -10.29
C LEU A 93 8.17 10.72 -9.44
N PRO A 94 8.13 12.00 -9.87
CA PRO A 94 8.60 13.09 -9.02
C PRO A 94 7.91 13.14 -7.65
N SER A 95 6.66 12.69 -7.56
CA SER A 95 5.88 12.61 -6.33
C SER A 95 6.35 11.54 -5.34
N ASP A 96 7.25 10.64 -5.73
CA ASP A 96 7.75 9.58 -4.86
C ASP A 96 8.55 10.13 -3.67
N ILE A 97 9.02 11.38 -3.74
CA ILE A 97 9.58 12.09 -2.58
C ILE A 97 8.62 12.13 -1.38
N SER A 98 7.31 12.03 -1.63
CA SER A 98 6.29 11.94 -0.57
C SER A 98 6.40 10.67 0.28
N LEU A 99 7.13 9.64 -0.16
CA LEU A 99 7.49 8.50 0.69
C LEU A 99 8.39 8.96 1.85
N CYS A 100 9.27 9.93 1.61
CA CYS A 100 10.22 10.44 2.60
C CYS A 100 9.62 11.56 3.46
N GLU A 101 8.90 12.52 2.88
CA GLU A 101 8.41 13.70 3.61
C GLU A 101 6.89 13.73 3.86
N GLY A 102 6.14 12.88 3.16
CA GLY A 102 4.69 12.85 3.24
C GLY A 102 4.14 12.24 4.53
N MET A 103 2.81 12.09 4.52
CA MET A 103 2.07 11.49 5.62
C MET A 103 2.24 9.97 5.66
N PRO A 104 2.14 9.33 6.84
CA PRO A 104 2.23 7.87 6.99
C PRO A 104 1.33 7.08 6.04
N GLU A 105 0.18 7.64 5.64
CA GLU A 105 -0.72 7.03 4.67
C GLU A 105 -0.05 6.69 3.33
N LYS A 106 0.85 7.55 2.83
CA LYS A 106 1.57 7.29 1.57
C LYS A 106 2.48 6.08 1.70
N ARG A 107 3.20 5.97 2.84
CA ARG A 107 4.08 4.82 3.13
C ARG A 107 3.28 3.54 3.40
N ARG A 108 2.14 3.61 4.09
CA ARG A 108 1.23 2.46 4.25
C ARG A 108 0.68 1.99 2.91
N THR A 109 0.23 2.91 2.06
CA THR A 109 -0.27 2.57 0.71
C THR A 109 0.81 1.92 -0.14
N PHE A 110 2.05 2.42 -0.07
CA PHE A 110 3.21 1.81 -0.70
C PHE A 110 3.46 0.38 -0.18
N LEU A 111 3.53 0.19 1.14
CA LEU A 111 3.71 -1.14 1.74
C LEU A 111 2.60 -2.10 1.34
N ASP A 112 1.33 -1.67 1.44
CA ASP A 112 0.17 -2.49 1.12
C ASP A 112 0.19 -2.93 -0.34
N MET A 113 0.55 -2.02 -1.25
CA MET A 113 0.72 -2.33 -2.66
C MET A 113 1.84 -3.36 -2.87
N CYS A 114 3.05 -3.12 -2.34
CA CYS A 114 4.17 -4.04 -2.54
C CYS A 114 3.90 -5.43 -1.94
N CYS A 115 3.37 -5.48 -0.73
CA CYS A 115 3.01 -6.75 -0.09
C CYS A 115 1.92 -7.49 -0.88
N SER A 116 0.99 -6.76 -1.50
CA SER A 116 -0.08 -7.33 -2.32
C SER A 116 0.38 -7.80 -3.70
N GLN A 117 1.42 -7.18 -4.27
CA GLN A 117 2.06 -7.68 -5.49
C GLN A 117 2.76 -9.03 -5.23
N LEU A 118 3.37 -9.20 -4.05
CA LEU A 118 4.01 -10.46 -3.65
C LEU A 118 3.00 -11.54 -3.21
N LYS A 119 1.98 -11.13 -2.44
CA LYS A 119 0.95 -12.02 -1.91
C LYS A 119 -0.43 -11.44 -2.19
N PRO A 120 -1.04 -11.74 -3.35
CA PRO A 120 -2.32 -11.17 -3.75
C PRO A 120 -3.46 -11.37 -2.75
N SER A 121 -3.42 -12.42 -1.93
CA SER A 121 -4.43 -12.66 -0.88
C SER A 121 -4.44 -11.58 0.21
N LEU A 122 -3.35 -10.82 0.38
CA LEU A 122 -3.29 -9.75 1.39
C LEU A 122 -4.32 -8.66 1.14
N MET A 123 -4.67 -8.39 -0.13
CA MET A 123 -5.72 -7.42 -0.48
C MET A 123 -7.09 -7.81 0.07
N ASP A 124 -7.37 -9.10 0.27
CA ASP A 124 -8.61 -9.56 0.86
C ASP A 124 -8.64 -9.23 2.36
N TYR A 125 -7.51 -9.43 3.06
CA TYR A 125 -7.34 -9.03 4.46
C TYR A 125 -7.42 -7.52 4.66
N ILE A 126 -6.76 -6.72 3.81
CA ILE A 126 -6.80 -5.25 3.88
C ILE A 126 -8.24 -4.73 3.67
N ARG A 127 -8.96 -5.27 2.68
CA ARG A 127 -10.37 -4.92 2.45
C ARG A 127 -11.25 -5.30 3.63
N LYS A 128 -11.09 -6.51 4.15
CA LYS A 128 -11.82 -6.99 5.33
C LYS A 128 -11.55 -6.10 6.54
N TYR A 129 -10.27 -5.81 6.83
CA TYR A 129 -9.87 -4.93 7.92
C TYR A 129 -10.51 -3.55 7.79
N ASN A 130 -10.42 -2.91 6.62
CA ASN A 130 -10.97 -1.57 6.40
C ASN A 130 -12.51 -1.54 6.55
N LEU A 131 -13.20 -2.59 6.11
CA LEU A 131 -14.65 -2.70 6.29
C LEU A 131 -15.02 -2.81 7.77
N ILE A 132 -14.39 -3.73 8.51
CA ILE A 132 -14.63 -3.90 9.94
C ILE A 132 -14.28 -2.62 10.71
N TYR A 133 -13.16 -1.99 10.36
CA TYR A 133 -12.71 -0.73 10.95
C TYR A 133 -13.74 0.38 10.75
N ALA A 134 -14.33 0.48 9.55
CA ALA A 134 -15.39 1.45 9.28
C ALA A 134 -16.64 1.18 10.12
N HIS A 135 -17.06 -0.08 10.25
CA HIS A 135 -18.18 -0.47 11.12
C HIS A 135 -17.91 -0.14 12.59
N ARG A 136 -16.76 -0.57 13.14
CA ARG A 136 -16.36 -0.24 14.52
C ARG A 136 -16.30 1.27 14.74
N SER A 137 -15.74 2.03 13.79
CA SER A 137 -15.64 3.48 13.90
C SER A 137 -17.00 4.17 13.83
N ALA A 138 -17.97 3.61 13.11
CA ALA A 138 -19.34 4.11 13.10
C ALA A 138 -20.04 3.85 14.45
N VAL A 139 -19.85 2.66 15.01
CA VAL A 139 -20.37 2.29 16.34
C VAL A 139 -19.80 3.23 17.41
N LEU A 140 -18.48 3.43 17.45
CA LEU A 140 -17.83 4.31 18.42
C LEU A 140 -18.33 5.76 18.44
N LYS A 141 -18.85 6.26 17.31
CA LYS A 141 -19.42 7.62 17.23
C LYS A 141 -20.81 7.74 17.86
N ASN A 142 -21.48 6.62 18.13
CA ASN A 142 -22.80 6.61 18.76
C ASN A 142 -22.64 6.55 20.28
N ASN A 143 -23.44 7.30 21.04
CA ASN A 143 -23.35 7.36 22.51
C ASN A 143 -23.85 6.11 23.24
N THR A 144 -24.32 5.08 22.52
CA THR A 144 -24.94 3.86 23.07
C THR A 144 -24.19 2.60 22.62
N VAL A 145 -22.86 2.62 22.69
CA VAL A 145 -22.04 1.47 22.28
C VAL A 145 -22.15 0.33 23.29
N SER A 146 -22.48 -0.86 22.81
CA SER A 146 -22.39 -2.09 23.58
C SER A 146 -20.96 -2.64 23.56
N ARG A 147 -20.39 -2.93 24.73
CA ARG A 147 -19.07 -3.59 24.84
C ARG A 147 -19.06 -4.97 24.17
N LYS A 148 -20.17 -5.70 24.21
CA LYS A 148 -20.30 -6.99 23.52
C LYS A 148 -20.19 -6.86 22.00
N GLU A 149 -20.71 -5.77 21.45
CA GLU A 149 -20.59 -5.48 20.03
C GLU A 149 -19.14 -5.12 19.66
N LEU A 150 -18.47 -4.29 20.47
CA LEU A 150 -17.05 -3.98 20.27
C LEU A 150 -16.16 -5.21 20.33
N ASP A 151 -16.43 -6.17 21.22
CA ASP A 151 -15.64 -7.39 21.36
C ASP A 151 -15.62 -8.22 20.07
N ILE A 152 -16.77 -8.36 19.41
CA ILE A 152 -16.89 -9.05 18.10
C ILE A 152 -16.04 -8.34 17.04
N TRP A 153 -16.08 -7.00 17.01
CA TRP A 153 -15.27 -6.23 16.08
C TRP A 153 -13.78 -6.32 16.40
N ASN A 154 -13.41 -6.33 17.69
CA ASN A 154 -12.04 -6.46 18.14
C ASN A 154 -11.44 -7.80 17.71
N GLU A 155 -12.18 -8.90 17.85
CA GLU A 155 -11.75 -10.23 17.41
C GLU A 155 -11.48 -10.25 15.89
N GLN A 156 -12.41 -9.75 15.09
CA GLN A 156 -12.24 -9.75 13.63
C GLN A 156 -11.13 -8.79 13.16
N LEU A 157 -10.98 -7.63 13.80
CA LEU A 157 -9.88 -6.69 13.54
C LEU A 157 -8.53 -7.27 13.91
N ALA A 158 -8.44 -7.97 15.04
CA ALA A 158 -7.22 -8.61 15.49
C ALA A 158 -6.76 -9.68 14.51
N ALA A 159 -7.69 -10.54 14.06
CA ALA A 159 -7.39 -11.60 13.10
C ALA A 159 -6.84 -11.05 11.76
N ALA A 160 -7.50 -10.03 11.19
CA ALA A 160 -7.03 -9.43 9.94
C ALA A 160 -5.78 -8.55 10.14
N GLY A 161 -5.73 -7.80 11.23
CA GLY A 161 -4.68 -6.86 11.57
C GLY A 161 -3.33 -7.55 11.82
N ALA A 162 -3.33 -8.69 12.54
CA ALA A 162 -2.12 -9.48 12.78
C ALA A 162 -1.47 -9.97 11.47
N VAL A 163 -2.28 -10.44 10.52
CA VAL A 163 -1.81 -10.88 9.20
C VAL A 163 -1.19 -9.72 8.42
N ILE A 164 -1.82 -8.54 8.44
CA ILE A 164 -1.32 -7.35 7.74
C ILE A 164 -0.02 -6.84 8.38
N SER A 165 0.02 -6.75 9.71
CA SER A 165 1.21 -6.32 10.44
C SER A 165 2.40 -7.24 10.21
N HIS A 166 2.18 -8.56 10.21
CA HIS A 166 3.21 -9.54 9.89
C HIS A 166 3.75 -9.36 8.47
N ALA A 167 2.86 -9.24 7.48
CA ALA A 167 3.26 -9.05 6.08
C ALA A 167 4.06 -7.75 5.89
N ARG A 168 3.61 -6.65 6.49
CA ARG A 168 4.31 -5.35 6.45
C ARG A 168 5.68 -5.41 7.13
N HIS A 169 5.75 -6.06 8.30
CA HIS A 169 7.03 -6.26 9.00
C HIS A 169 8.00 -7.07 8.15
N SER A 170 7.59 -8.25 7.69
CA SER A 170 8.40 -9.15 6.86
C SER A 170 8.92 -8.45 5.59
N TYR A 171 8.03 -7.74 4.88
CA TYR A 171 8.43 -6.95 3.72
C TYR A 171 9.39 -5.82 4.08
N SER A 172 9.16 -5.10 5.18
CA SER A 172 10.06 -4.02 5.63
C SER A 172 11.48 -4.50 5.94
N CYS A 173 11.64 -5.72 6.47
CA CYS A 173 12.96 -6.30 6.73
C CYS A 173 13.71 -6.62 5.42
N ARG A 174 13.00 -7.12 4.41
CA ARG A 174 13.59 -7.33 3.07
C ARG A 174 13.95 -6.00 2.43
N LEU A 175 13.03 -5.03 2.51
CA LEU A 175 13.19 -3.69 1.96
C LEU A 175 14.39 -2.97 2.59
N ASP A 176 14.57 -3.06 3.91
CA ASP A 176 15.71 -2.48 4.62
C ASP A 176 17.04 -2.99 4.08
N LYS A 177 17.17 -4.31 3.88
CA LYS A 177 18.39 -4.92 3.37
C LYS A 177 18.77 -4.37 1.99
N VAL A 178 17.81 -4.35 1.06
CA VAL A 178 18.04 -3.87 -0.31
C VAL A 178 18.26 -2.35 -0.34
N CYS A 179 17.49 -1.60 0.46
CA CYS A 179 17.66 -0.15 0.56
C CYS A 179 19.03 0.23 1.11
N ARG A 180 19.55 -0.46 2.12
CA ARG A 180 20.87 -0.19 2.69
C ARG A 180 21.96 -0.37 1.63
N GLU A 181 21.89 -1.45 0.86
CA GLU A 181 22.83 -1.76 -0.22
C GLU A 181 22.77 -0.71 -1.35
N LEU A 182 21.59 -0.46 -1.91
CA LEU A 182 21.40 0.48 -3.01
C LEU A 182 21.72 1.93 -2.61
N TYR A 183 21.40 2.33 -1.37
CA TYR A 183 21.69 3.68 -0.90
C TYR A 183 23.19 3.90 -0.71
N GLY A 184 23.94 2.89 -0.23
CA GLY A 184 25.40 2.97 -0.13
C GLY A 184 26.06 3.23 -1.49
N ILE A 185 25.54 2.61 -2.55
CA ILE A 185 26.00 2.85 -3.93
C ILE A 185 25.66 4.29 -4.38
N ALA A 186 24.45 4.76 -4.09
CA ALA A 186 23.96 6.05 -4.59
C ALA A 186 24.52 7.28 -3.85
N ALA A 187 24.76 7.18 -2.54
CA ALA A 187 25.18 8.30 -1.70
C ALA A 187 26.70 8.46 -1.59
N GLY A 188 27.48 7.48 -2.06
CA GLY A 188 28.91 7.37 -1.76
C GLY A 188 29.11 6.86 -0.33
N ASN A 189 30.13 6.03 -0.12
CA ASN A 189 30.39 5.37 1.17
C ASN A 189 30.48 6.40 2.31
N GLY A 190 29.54 6.37 3.27
CA GLY A 190 29.51 7.28 4.42
C GLY A 190 28.13 7.53 5.04
N GLU A 191 27.05 7.22 4.31
CA GLU A 191 25.68 7.30 4.81
C GLU A 191 24.98 5.95 4.80
N GLU A 192 24.22 5.66 5.85
CA GLU A 192 23.41 4.45 5.96
C GLU A 192 21.92 4.79 6.03
N LEU A 193 21.17 4.37 5.01
CA LEU A 193 19.71 4.40 5.02
C LEU A 193 19.18 3.14 5.70
N THR A 194 18.32 3.33 6.70
CA THR A 194 17.58 2.25 7.38
C THR A 194 16.07 2.47 7.25
N VAL A 195 15.36 1.36 7.09
CA VAL A 195 13.92 1.30 6.90
C VAL A 195 13.34 0.33 7.92
N SER A 196 12.34 0.76 8.69
CA SER A 196 11.74 -0.11 9.72
C SER A 196 10.24 0.11 9.85
N TYR A 197 9.48 -0.98 9.91
CA TYR A 197 8.05 -0.92 10.19
C TYR A 197 7.81 -0.55 11.67
N ARG A 198 6.92 0.41 11.89
CA ARG A 198 6.46 0.84 13.22
C ARG A 198 4.99 0.50 13.37
N SER A 199 4.72 -0.49 14.22
CA SER A 199 3.35 -0.87 14.56
C SER A 199 2.82 -0.02 15.73
N GLY A 200 1.54 0.35 15.66
CA GLY A 200 0.81 0.91 16.80
C GLY A 200 0.32 -0.15 17.80
N ILE A 201 0.48 -1.43 17.47
CA ILE A 201 0.04 -2.59 18.25
C ILE A 201 1.24 -3.28 18.90
N TYR A 202 2.21 -3.68 18.07
CA TYR A 202 3.36 -4.45 18.49
C TYR A 202 4.53 -3.52 18.85
N PRO A 203 5.18 -3.70 20.01
CA PRO A 203 6.34 -2.90 20.38
C PRO A 203 7.53 -3.15 19.44
N LYS A 204 8.54 -2.28 19.50
CA LYS A 204 9.68 -2.29 18.57
C LYS A 204 10.49 -3.60 18.63
N ASP A 205 10.60 -4.18 19.81
CA ASP A 205 11.31 -5.41 20.14
C ASP A 205 10.41 -6.65 20.07
N TYR A 206 9.19 -6.52 19.53
CA TYR A 206 8.29 -7.65 19.34
C TYR A 206 8.93 -8.72 18.44
N GLN A 207 8.95 -9.95 18.92
CA GLN A 207 9.49 -11.09 18.17
C GLN A 207 8.44 -11.60 17.19
N TYR A 208 8.46 -11.11 15.95
CA TYR A 208 7.56 -11.58 14.91
C TYR A 208 7.84 -13.06 14.58
N PRO A 209 6.82 -13.93 14.60
CA PRO A 209 6.97 -15.33 14.18
C PRO A 209 7.19 -15.43 12.67
N GLU A 210 7.57 -16.62 12.18
CA GLU A 210 7.73 -16.87 10.73
C GLU A 210 6.40 -16.67 9.97
N LYS A 211 5.28 -17.01 10.60
CA LYS A 211 3.92 -16.86 10.07
C LYS A 211 3.00 -16.28 11.16
N PRO A 212 1.95 -15.53 10.81
CA PRO A 212 0.99 -15.02 11.79
C PRO A 212 0.42 -16.17 12.62
N ASP A 213 0.50 -16.06 13.95
CA ASP A 213 0.05 -17.08 14.90
C ASP A 213 -1.03 -16.56 15.86
N SER A 214 -1.56 -17.44 16.70
CA SER A 214 -2.59 -17.10 17.69
C SER A 214 -2.11 -16.07 18.72
N ARG A 215 -0.81 -16.07 19.06
CA ARG A 215 -0.22 -15.08 19.97
C ARG A 215 -0.29 -13.68 19.38
N MET A 216 0.11 -13.49 18.12
CA MET A 216 0.00 -12.20 17.44
C MET A 216 -1.44 -11.67 17.44
N ILE A 217 -2.41 -12.54 17.18
CA ILE A 217 -3.84 -12.18 17.18
C ILE A 217 -4.28 -11.77 18.60
N SER A 218 -3.91 -12.56 19.61
CA SER A 218 -4.22 -12.28 21.01
C SER A 218 -3.63 -10.95 21.49
N ASP A 219 -2.37 -10.68 21.15
CA ASP A 219 -1.70 -9.42 21.51
C ASP A 219 -2.38 -8.20 20.86
N TYR A 220 -2.82 -8.36 19.60
CA TYR A 220 -3.57 -7.32 18.89
C TYR A 220 -4.90 -7.05 19.59
N ARG A 221 -5.67 -8.10 19.87
CA ARG A 221 -6.97 -8.01 20.54
C ARG A 221 -6.81 -7.33 21.91
N LYS A 222 -5.86 -7.79 22.72
CA LYS A 222 -5.56 -7.22 24.04
C LYS A 222 -5.24 -5.72 23.95
N LYS A 223 -4.52 -5.29 22.92
CA LYS A 223 -4.23 -3.86 22.72
C LYS A 223 -5.49 -3.04 22.44
N LEU A 224 -6.43 -3.57 21.64
CA LEU A 224 -7.73 -2.93 21.39
C LEU A 224 -8.61 -2.86 22.64
N GLU A 225 -8.63 -3.92 23.45
CA GLU A 225 -9.39 -3.99 24.69
C GLU A 225 -8.88 -2.98 25.73
N ILE A 226 -7.55 -2.88 25.89
CA ILE A 226 -6.93 -1.92 26.81
C ILE A 226 -7.30 -0.47 26.44
N SER A 227 -7.36 -0.15 25.14
CA SER A 227 -7.72 1.19 24.67
C SER A 227 -9.21 1.44 24.53
N GLU A 228 -10.07 0.48 24.86
CA GLU A 228 -11.50 0.53 24.55
C GLU A 228 -12.21 1.75 25.18
N ASN A 229 -11.95 2.03 26.47
CA ASN A 229 -12.58 3.17 27.14
C ASN A 229 -12.17 4.51 26.50
N ASP A 230 -10.91 4.64 26.09
CA ASP A 230 -10.44 5.84 25.41
C ASP A 230 -11.01 5.93 23.98
N ASP A 231 -11.12 4.81 23.27
CA ASP A 231 -11.75 4.73 21.95
C ASP A 231 -13.23 5.15 22.00
N ILE A 232 -13.97 4.71 23.02
CA ILE A 232 -15.37 5.13 23.26
C ILE A 232 -15.43 6.63 23.55
N ARG A 233 -14.57 7.13 24.44
CA ARG A 233 -14.54 8.56 24.80
C ARG A 233 -14.22 9.46 23.60
N LEU A 234 -13.30 9.02 22.74
CA LEU A 234 -12.83 9.81 21.59
C LEU A 234 -13.66 9.59 20.31
N GLY A 235 -14.48 8.54 20.27
CA GLY A 235 -15.32 8.21 19.10
C GLY A 235 -14.54 7.66 17.91
N TYR A 236 -13.32 7.15 18.12
CA TYR A 236 -12.53 6.50 17.06
C TYR A 236 -11.52 5.49 17.62
N THR A 237 -11.14 4.52 16.79
CA THR A 237 -10.12 3.53 17.13
C THR A 237 -8.72 4.16 17.14
N GLN A 238 -8.00 4.05 18.26
CA GLN A 238 -6.65 4.62 18.39
C GLN A 238 -5.53 3.69 17.96
N HIS A 239 -5.72 2.38 18.04
CA HIS A 239 -4.68 1.40 17.75
C HIS A 239 -5.06 0.50 16.59
N GLY A 240 -4.09 0.21 15.73
CA GLY A 240 -4.24 -0.76 14.65
C GLY A 240 -3.49 -0.37 13.37
N ILE A 241 -3.65 -1.18 12.32
CA ILE A 241 -2.81 -1.07 11.12
C ILE A 241 -3.01 0.23 10.33
N HIS A 242 -4.11 0.93 10.57
CA HIS A 242 -4.41 2.24 10.03
C HIS A 242 -3.57 3.37 10.65
N ARG A 243 -2.89 3.12 11.78
CA ARG A 243 -2.00 4.06 12.48
C ARG A 243 -0.52 3.77 12.30
N ASP A 244 -0.18 2.59 11.80
CA ASP A 244 1.21 2.20 11.59
C ASP A 244 1.94 3.12 10.62
N ASP A 245 3.27 3.03 10.63
CA ASP A 245 4.13 3.77 9.72
C ASP A 245 5.35 2.97 9.28
N LEU A 246 6.03 3.45 8.24
CA LEU A 246 7.35 3.00 7.83
C LEU A 246 8.35 4.12 8.16
N SER A 247 9.32 3.83 9.02
CA SER A 247 10.33 4.78 9.48
C SER A 247 11.56 4.70 8.59
N LEU A 248 11.92 5.83 7.97
CA LEU A 248 13.17 5.99 7.23
C LEU A 248 14.14 6.84 8.05
N LYS A 249 15.38 6.39 8.17
CA LYS A 249 16.44 7.12 8.86
C LYS A 249 17.75 7.06 8.07
N ILE A 250 18.47 8.18 8.01
CA ILE A 250 19.86 8.23 7.53
C ILE A 250 20.76 8.45 8.74
N ASN A 251 21.74 7.57 8.95
CA ASN A 251 22.65 7.64 10.09
C ASN A 251 21.91 7.77 11.44
N GLY A 252 20.79 7.06 11.58
CA GLY A 252 19.93 7.07 12.78
C GLY A 252 18.95 8.25 12.89
N LEU A 253 19.09 9.30 12.08
CA LEU A 253 18.25 10.50 12.09
C LEU A 253 17.04 10.37 11.14
N PRO A 254 15.82 10.77 11.57
CA PRO A 254 14.64 10.71 10.73
C PRO A 254 14.77 11.48 9.41
N VAL A 255 14.60 10.78 8.28
CA VAL A 255 14.70 11.39 6.93
C VAL A 255 13.74 12.55 6.75
N LYS A 256 12.50 12.41 7.25
CA LYS A 256 11.46 13.44 7.11
C LYS A 256 11.89 14.80 7.68
N LEU A 257 12.63 14.81 8.78
CA LEU A 257 12.96 16.01 9.55
C LEU A 257 14.34 16.58 9.21
N TYR A 258 15.34 15.72 9.00
CA TYR A 258 16.74 16.13 8.96
C TYR A 258 17.43 15.92 7.61
N ALA A 259 16.84 15.12 6.70
CA ALA A 259 17.49 14.87 5.43
C ALA A 259 17.39 16.07 4.48
N SER A 260 18.48 16.34 3.76
CA SER A 260 18.51 17.31 2.67
C SER A 260 17.58 16.91 1.52
N GLN A 261 17.28 17.83 0.62
CA GLN A 261 16.46 17.53 -0.56
C GLN A 261 17.11 16.48 -1.48
N GLY A 262 18.45 16.46 -1.56
CA GLY A 262 19.19 15.42 -2.29
C GLY A 262 19.00 14.04 -1.65
N GLN A 263 19.22 13.94 -0.34
CA GLN A 263 19.07 12.71 0.43
C GLN A 263 17.63 12.16 0.36
N LYS A 264 16.61 13.02 0.43
CA LYS A 264 15.21 12.61 0.26
C LYS A 264 14.94 12.02 -1.13
N LYS A 265 15.47 12.64 -2.19
CA LYS A 265 15.32 12.14 -3.56
C LYS A 265 16.02 10.79 -3.73
N SER A 266 17.26 10.66 -3.25
CA SER A 266 18.01 9.40 -3.30
C SER A 266 17.30 8.30 -2.48
N SER A 267 16.80 8.63 -1.30
CA SER A 267 16.02 7.69 -0.47
C SER A 267 14.75 7.21 -1.17
N ALA A 268 13.99 8.13 -1.78
CA ALA A 268 12.78 7.78 -2.52
C ALA A 268 13.09 6.91 -3.75
N LEU A 269 14.16 7.24 -4.49
CA LEU A 269 14.63 6.46 -5.63
C LEU A 269 15.02 5.04 -5.19
N VAL A 270 15.82 4.92 -4.13
CA VAL A 270 16.25 3.63 -3.57
C VAL A 270 15.08 2.79 -3.11
N MET A 271 14.11 3.39 -2.41
CA MET A 271 12.86 2.71 -2.01
C MET A 271 12.09 2.15 -3.20
N LYS A 272 12.09 2.86 -4.33
CA LYS A 272 11.41 2.44 -5.56
C LYS A 272 12.20 1.42 -6.37
N LEU A 273 13.53 1.47 -6.33
CA LEU A 273 14.39 0.43 -6.89
C LEU A 273 14.29 -0.87 -6.08
N ALA A 274 14.31 -0.78 -4.75
CA ALA A 274 14.14 -1.92 -3.86
C ALA A 274 12.74 -2.55 -3.94
N GLN A 275 11.75 -1.86 -4.50
CA GLN A 275 10.47 -2.47 -4.86
C GLN A 275 10.61 -3.47 -6.03
N ALA A 276 11.58 -3.27 -6.92
CA ALA A 276 11.79 -4.05 -8.13
C ALA A 276 12.50 -5.39 -7.90
N ASP A 277 13.25 -5.49 -6.80
CA ASP A 277 14.00 -6.67 -6.39
C ASP A 277 13.17 -7.64 -5.51
#